data_AF-A0A3A0BSV8-F1
#
_entry.id   AF-A0A3A0BSV8-F1
#
_cell.length_a   1.000
_cell.length_b   1.000
_cell.length_c   1.000
_cell.angle_alpha   90.00
_cell.angle_beta   90.00
_cell.angle_gamma   90.00
#
_symmetry.space_group_name_H-M   'P 1'
#
loop_
_entity.id
_entity.type
_entity.pdbx_description
1 polymer ?
#
loop_
_entity_poly.entity_id
_entity_poly.type
_entity_poly.pdbx_seq_one_letter_code
_entity_poly.pdbx_strand_id
1 'polypeptide(L)'
;MKNQKRISSKIQKLIYQEANSACPFCRVTDIHTLQIHHINSRAQGGDNEPQNLILVCSNCHNKITTGAISENLVLRTKLLLLSEKKDKPTSVASSPSIHLEDSINTGVVANTLNVRVPKRSTVKVNPPANSIAADLNKRNYIRYLIKQYIEFKKADKNIDKFNHAIIYNSIQTKFKCKWDFVSIDRFEALSTYLQSRIDGTILGRVRKSKNQRCYSTFIEFLEEQKVVS
;
A
#
# COMPACT_ATOMS: atom_id res chain seq x y z
N MET A 1 -3.77 31.62 15.80
CA MET A 1 -4.29 31.55 14.41
C MET A 1 -5.44 30.55 14.39
N LYS A 2 -6.66 30.96 14.01
CA LYS A 2 -7.85 30.08 14.03
C LYS A 2 -7.73 29.07 12.87
N ASN A 3 -7.70 27.77 13.17
CA ASN A 3 -7.64 26.73 12.15
C ASN A 3 -9.01 26.58 11.46
N GLN A 4 -9.20 27.25 10.33
CA GLN A 4 -10.43 27.24 9.54
C GLN A 4 -10.47 26.12 8.49
N LYS A 5 -9.44 25.25 8.43
CA LYS A 5 -9.37 24.21 7.40
C LYS A 5 -10.48 23.17 7.61
N ARG A 6 -11.15 22.79 6.52
CA ARG A 6 -12.13 21.69 6.50
C ARG A 6 -11.43 20.36 6.80
N ILE A 7 -12.09 19.47 7.55
CA ILE A 7 -11.57 18.11 7.79
C ILE A 7 -11.57 17.37 6.45
N SER A 8 -10.45 16.75 6.09
CA SER A 8 -10.34 15.99 4.84
C SER A 8 -11.26 14.76 4.86
N SER A 9 -11.76 14.35 3.70
CA SER A 9 -12.62 13.16 3.56
C SER A 9 -11.97 11.87 4.09
N LYS A 10 -10.64 11.76 3.95
CA LYS A 10 -9.84 10.66 4.49
C LYS A 10 -9.92 10.59 6.01
N ILE A 11 -9.77 11.73 6.70
CA ILE A 11 -9.84 11.81 8.16
C ILE A 11 -11.26 11.56 8.64
N GLN A 12 -12.27 12.13 7.97
CA GLN A 12 -13.67 11.85 8.30
C GLN A 12 -13.95 10.35 8.29
N LYS A 13 -13.56 9.65 7.22
CA LYS A 13 -13.73 8.19 7.13
C LYS A 13 -13.03 7.43 8.25
N LEU A 14 -11.82 7.87 8.63
CA LEU A 14 -11.06 7.24 9.71
C LEU A 14 -11.79 7.37 11.05
N ILE A 15 -12.32 8.56 11.38
CA ILE A 15 -13.06 8.80 12.62
C ILE A 15 -14.36 8.00 12.67
N TYR A 16 -15.07 7.88 11.56
CA TYR A 16 -16.25 7.01 11.46
C TYR A 16 -15.90 5.54 11.71
N GLN A 17 -14.76 5.07 11.20
CA GLN A 17 -14.29 3.70 11.43
C GLN A 17 -13.83 3.47 12.88
N GLU A 18 -13.17 4.44 13.50
CA GLU A 18 -12.74 4.35 14.91
C GLU A 18 -13.91 4.13 15.86
N ALA A 19 -15.04 4.77 15.59
CA ALA A 19 -16.23 4.64 16.42
C ALA A 19 -17.21 3.55 15.94
N ASN A 20 -16.81 2.68 15.01
CA ASN A 20 -17.68 1.68 14.37
C ASN A 20 -19.00 2.27 13.86
N SER A 21 -18.96 3.50 13.33
CA SER A 21 -20.14 4.26 12.88
C SER A 21 -21.26 4.37 13.93
N ALA A 22 -20.90 4.41 15.21
CA ALA A 22 -21.80 4.59 16.33
C ALA A 22 -21.29 5.69 17.26
N CYS A 23 -22.19 6.37 17.97
CA CYS A 23 -21.77 7.27 19.04
C CYS A 23 -21.20 6.46 20.21
N PRO A 24 -19.99 6.77 20.72
CA PRO A 24 -19.37 5.97 21.79
C PRO A 24 -20.05 6.18 23.16
N PHE A 25 -20.83 7.26 23.32
CA PHE A 25 -21.51 7.58 24.57
C PHE A 25 -22.92 6.97 24.67
N CYS A 26 -23.68 6.95 23.59
CA CYS A 26 -25.08 6.48 23.59
C CYS A 26 -25.38 5.37 22.58
N ARG A 27 -24.38 4.93 21.81
CA ARG A 27 -24.43 3.83 20.83
C ARG A 27 -25.44 4.01 19.68
N VAL A 28 -25.99 5.21 19.49
CA VAL A 28 -26.80 5.54 18.30
C VAL A 28 -25.97 5.35 17.03
N THR A 29 -26.54 4.66 16.05
CA THR A 29 -25.93 4.31 14.76
C THR A 29 -26.52 5.09 13.59
N ASP A 30 -27.54 5.93 13.81
CA ASP A 30 -28.14 6.73 12.76
C ASP A 30 -27.14 7.78 12.24
N ILE A 31 -26.64 7.53 11.03
CA ILE A 31 -25.60 8.31 10.34
C ILE A 31 -26.00 9.79 10.21
N HIS A 32 -27.29 10.09 10.05
CA HIS A 32 -27.76 11.47 9.90
C HIS A 32 -27.57 12.31 11.16
N THR A 33 -27.56 11.67 12.33
CA THR A 33 -27.36 12.33 13.62
C THR A 33 -25.88 12.41 14.02
N LEU A 34 -25.00 11.64 13.36
CA LEU A 34 -23.58 11.56 13.70
C LEU A 34 -22.79 12.73 13.12
N GLN A 35 -21.95 13.32 13.96
CA GLN A 35 -21.15 14.50 13.69
C GLN A 35 -19.77 14.34 14.33
N ILE A 36 -18.75 14.96 13.74
CA ILE A 36 -17.39 14.92 14.27
C ILE A 36 -17.18 16.12 15.18
N HIS A 37 -16.85 15.85 16.44
CA HIS A 37 -16.52 16.85 17.45
C HIS A 37 -15.00 17.00 17.58
N HIS A 38 -14.53 18.24 17.71
CA HIS A 38 -13.14 18.55 18.07
C HIS A 38 -13.00 18.54 19.60
N ILE A 39 -12.15 17.68 20.14
CA ILE A 39 -11.93 17.58 21.59
C ILE A 39 -11.32 18.89 22.12
N ASN A 40 -10.24 19.35 21.51
CA ASN A 40 -9.76 20.72 21.66
C ASN A 40 -10.42 21.59 20.60
N SER A 41 -11.20 22.57 21.04
CA SER A 41 -11.94 23.45 20.15
C SER A 41 -11.02 24.20 19.17
N ARG A 42 -11.50 24.44 17.94
CA ARG A 42 -10.77 25.22 16.93
C ARG A 42 -10.41 26.64 17.40
N ALA A 43 -11.26 27.22 18.26
CA ALA A 43 -11.02 28.53 18.87
C ALA A 43 -9.78 28.54 19.78
N GLN A 44 -9.49 27.40 20.42
CA GLN A 44 -8.35 27.18 21.31
C GLN A 44 -7.13 26.61 20.57
N GLY A 45 -7.14 26.60 19.23
CA GLY A 45 -6.03 26.11 18.41
C GLY A 45 -6.09 24.62 18.07
N GLY A 46 -7.22 23.94 18.32
CA GLY A 46 -7.41 22.54 17.94
C GLY A 46 -7.18 22.28 16.45
N ASP A 47 -6.38 21.26 16.15
CA ASP A 47 -6.10 20.80 14.79
C ASP A 47 -7.19 19.84 14.25
N ASN A 48 -7.03 19.42 13.00
CA ASN A 48 -7.87 18.37 12.41
C ASN A 48 -7.16 17.00 12.48
N GLU A 49 -6.23 16.81 13.41
CA GLU A 49 -5.59 15.51 13.56
C GLU A 49 -6.60 14.49 14.09
N PRO A 50 -6.53 13.21 13.66
CA PRO A 50 -7.46 12.19 14.11
C PRO A 50 -7.55 12.08 15.64
N GLN A 51 -6.46 12.37 16.34
CA GLN A 51 -6.34 12.32 17.80
C GLN A 51 -7.27 13.33 18.48
N ASN A 52 -7.45 14.50 17.84
CA ASN A 52 -8.27 15.60 18.33
C ASN A 52 -9.75 15.52 17.91
N LEU A 53 -10.16 14.43 17.26
CA LEU A 53 -11.51 14.29 16.70
C LEU A 53 -12.21 13.06 17.27
N ILE A 54 -13.51 13.19 17.57
CA ILE A 54 -14.34 12.07 18.04
C ILE A 54 -15.71 12.11 17.35
N LEU A 55 -16.25 10.93 17.01
CA LEU A 55 -17.57 10.81 16.42
C LEU A 55 -18.63 10.81 17.52
N VAL A 56 -19.65 11.65 17.43
CA VAL A 56 -20.76 11.73 18.41
C VAL A 56 -22.08 12.03 17.71
N CYS A 57 -23.22 11.65 18.30
CA CYS A 57 -24.51 12.11 17.79
C CYS A 57 -24.79 13.56 18.23
N SER A 58 -25.74 14.25 17.58
CA SER A 58 -26.11 15.64 17.92
C SER A 58 -26.45 15.84 19.40
N ASN A 59 -27.09 14.86 20.04
CA ASN A 59 -27.42 14.92 21.46
C ASN A 59 -26.17 14.88 22.36
N CYS A 60 -25.25 13.94 22.09
CA CYS A 60 -23.99 13.84 22.83
C CYS A 60 -23.07 15.02 22.52
N HIS A 61 -23.07 15.53 21.29
CA HIS A 61 -22.37 16.75 20.94
C HIS A 61 -22.79 17.92 21.83
N ASN A 62 -24.11 18.16 21.95
CA ASN A 62 -24.64 19.22 22.82
C ASN A 62 -24.29 18.99 24.29
N LYS A 63 -24.33 17.75 24.77
CA LYS A 63 -23.93 17.42 26.15
C LYS A 63 -22.44 17.72 26.41
N ILE A 64 -21.57 17.53 25.42
CA ILE A 64 -20.15 17.90 25.54
C ILE A 64 -20.01 19.43 25.57
N THR A 65 -20.64 20.14 24.63
CA THR A 65 -20.56 21.62 24.56
C THR A 65 -21.11 22.31 25.81
N THR A 66 -22.14 21.73 26.44
CA THR A 66 -22.73 22.24 27.68
C THR A 66 -22.01 21.78 28.95
N GLY A 67 -20.98 20.92 28.82
CA GLY A 67 -20.22 20.38 29.95
C GLY A 67 -20.90 19.24 30.72
N ALA A 68 -22.09 18.79 30.31
CA ALA A 68 -22.76 17.63 30.89
C ALA A 68 -21.98 16.32 30.67
N ILE A 69 -21.22 16.23 29.58
CA ILE A 69 -20.15 15.23 29.39
C ILE A 69 -18.82 15.98 29.56
N SER A 70 -18.04 15.61 30.57
CA SER A 70 -16.77 16.27 30.87
C SER A 70 -15.72 16.00 29.80
N GLU A 71 -14.85 16.99 29.55
CA GLU A 71 -13.74 16.87 28.59
C GLU A 71 -12.83 15.68 28.90
N ASN A 72 -12.58 15.42 30.20
CA ASN A 72 -11.83 14.24 30.64
C ASN A 72 -12.50 12.93 30.23
N LEU A 73 -13.83 12.85 30.28
CA LEU A 73 -14.56 11.67 29.81
C LEU A 73 -14.45 11.53 28.29
N VAL A 74 -14.50 12.64 27.55
CA VAL A 74 -14.30 12.63 26.09
C VAL A 74 -12.90 12.13 25.72
N LEU A 75 -11.86 12.66 26.36
CA LEU A 75 -10.47 12.24 26.16
C LEU A 75 -10.27 10.75 26.47
N ARG A 76 -10.78 10.28 27.61
CA ARG A 76 -10.72 8.85 27.98
C ARG A 76 -11.43 7.98 26.95
N THR A 77 -12.63 8.38 26.52
CA THR A 77 -13.39 7.65 25.50
C THR A 77 -12.62 7.58 24.19
N LYS A 78 -11.99 8.69 23.77
CA LYS A 78 -11.14 8.71 22.57
C LYS A 78 -9.97 7.74 22.68
N LEU A 79 -9.28 7.71 23.82
CA LEU A 79 -8.18 6.77 24.05
C LEU A 79 -8.64 5.31 23.96
N LEU A 80 -9.82 4.98 24.51
CA LEU A 80 -10.40 3.64 24.44
C LEU A 80 -10.66 3.20 22.98
N LEU A 81 -11.26 4.08 22.17
CA LEU A 81 -11.50 3.81 20.74
C LEU A 81 -10.20 3.59 19.95
N LEU A 82 -9.10 4.21 20.37
CA LEU A 82 -7.79 4.00 19.75
C LEU A 82 -7.14 2.68 20.18
N SER A 83 -7.34 2.25 21.44
CA SER A 83 -6.77 1.00 21.97
C SER A 83 -7.52 -0.26 21.52
N GLU A 84 -8.84 -0.21 21.33
CA GLU A 84 -9.65 -1.33 20.81
C GLU A 84 -9.17 -1.83 19.42
N LYS A 85 -8.38 -1.03 18.69
CA LYS A 85 -7.77 -1.46 17.41
C LYS A 85 -6.52 -2.33 17.56
N LYS A 86 -5.88 -2.38 18.72
CA LYS A 86 -4.67 -3.22 18.93
C LYS A 86 -5.01 -4.67 19.23
N ASP A 87 -6.15 -4.91 19.87
CA ASP A 87 -6.64 -6.26 20.13
C ASP A 87 -7.51 -6.70 18.97
N LYS A 88 -6.85 -7.18 17.91
CA LYS A 88 -7.51 -7.91 16.84
C LYS A 88 -8.27 -9.07 17.51
N PRO A 89 -9.62 -9.14 17.44
CA PRO A 89 -10.28 -10.39 17.79
C PRO A 89 -9.78 -11.42 16.77
N THR A 90 -9.16 -12.49 17.27
CA THR A 90 -8.91 -13.72 16.52
C THR A 90 -10.27 -14.28 16.12
N SER A 91 -10.85 -13.76 15.03
CA SER A 91 -12.11 -14.28 14.51
C SER A 91 -11.85 -15.60 13.81
N VAL A 92 -12.32 -16.65 14.46
CA VAL A 92 -12.64 -17.95 13.86
C VAL A 92 -13.38 -17.70 12.55
N ALA A 93 -12.95 -18.42 11.51
CA ALA A 93 -13.49 -18.35 10.16
C ALA A 93 -15.02 -18.53 10.16
N SER A 94 -15.75 -17.44 10.04
CA SER A 94 -17.08 -17.44 9.45
C SER A 94 -17.03 -16.49 8.27
N SER A 95 -17.24 -17.04 7.08
CA SER A 95 -17.45 -16.26 5.87
C SER A 95 -18.60 -15.28 6.15
N PRO A 96 -18.46 -13.97 5.86
CA PRO A 96 -19.62 -13.08 5.89
C PRO A 96 -20.57 -13.55 4.77
N SER A 97 -21.59 -14.31 5.15
CA SER A 97 -22.71 -14.67 4.29
C SER A 97 -23.81 -13.65 4.53
N ILE A 98 -24.31 -13.06 3.45
CA ILE A 98 -25.52 -12.24 3.49
C ILE A 98 -26.56 -13.10 2.79
N HIS A 99 -27.39 -13.79 3.55
CA HIS A 99 -28.59 -14.47 3.04
C HIS A 99 -29.73 -13.45 3.04
N LEU A 100 -30.19 -13.05 1.85
CA LEU A 100 -31.46 -12.34 1.70
C LEU A 100 -32.48 -13.34 1.19
N GLU A 101 -33.40 -13.76 2.05
CA GLU A 101 -34.62 -14.43 1.62
C GLU A 101 -35.74 -13.38 1.56
N ASP A 102 -36.33 -13.25 0.37
CA ASP A 102 -37.58 -12.55 0.05
C ASP A 102 -37.87 -11.26 0.84
N SER A 103 -37.00 -10.25 0.68
CA SER A 103 -37.26 -8.91 1.17
C SER A 103 -37.18 -7.86 0.06
N ILE A 104 -38.33 -7.29 -0.29
CA ILE A 104 -38.43 -6.14 -1.19
C ILE A 104 -38.10 -4.89 -0.36
N ASN A 105 -36.88 -4.38 -0.48
CA ASN A 105 -36.51 -3.10 0.12
C ASN A 105 -36.94 -1.95 -0.80
N THR A 106 -37.98 -1.23 -0.43
CA THR A 106 -38.50 -0.07 -1.19
C THR A 106 -37.78 1.24 -0.88
N GLY A 107 -36.69 1.23 -0.10
CA GLY A 107 -36.04 2.43 0.46
C GLY A 107 -34.67 2.79 -0.13
N VAL A 108 -34.11 2.03 -1.07
CA VAL A 108 -32.77 2.31 -1.63
C VAL A 108 -32.88 3.00 -3.00
N VAL A 109 -32.76 4.33 -3.03
CA VAL A 109 -32.56 5.11 -4.27
C VAL A 109 -31.07 5.18 -4.59
N ALA A 110 -30.47 4.06 -4.98
CA ALA A 110 -29.10 4.01 -5.48
C ALA A 110 -29.06 3.19 -6.76
N ASN A 111 -28.83 3.84 -7.89
CA ASN A 111 -28.85 3.21 -9.23
C ASN A 111 -27.69 2.22 -9.47
N THR A 112 -26.74 2.09 -8.54
CA THR A 112 -25.61 1.16 -8.66
C THR A 112 -25.06 0.76 -7.29
N LEU A 113 -25.14 -0.53 -6.96
CA LEU A 113 -24.45 -1.13 -5.81
C LEU A 113 -23.08 -1.64 -6.26
N ASN A 114 -22.00 -1.07 -5.72
CA ASN A 114 -20.64 -1.47 -6.07
C ASN A 114 -19.99 -2.22 -4.90
N VAL A 115 -20.06 -3.56 -4.92
CA VAL A 115 -19.51 -4.42 -3.87
C VAL A 115 -18.00 -4.52 -4.02
N ARG A 116 -17.25 -3.82 -3.16
CA ARG A 116 -15.79 -3.94 -3.09
C ARG A 116 -15.41 -5.07 -2.15
N VAL A 117 -15.16 -6.24 -2.71
CA VAL A 117 -14.58 -7.36 -1.96
C VAL A 117 -13.18 -6.95 -1.47
N PRO A 118 -12.83 -7.10 -0.18
CA PRO A 118 -11.48 -6.86 0.28
C PRO A 118 -10.52 -7.76 -0.51
N LYS A 119 -9.46 -7.19 -1.09
CA LYS A 119 -8.43 -7.97 -1.79
C LYS A 119 -7.95 -9.05 -0.82
N ARG A 120 -8.10 -10.33 -1.19
CA ARG A 120 -7.49 -11.45 -0.46
C ARG A 120 -6.04 -11.06 -0.17
N SER A 121 -5.63 -11.14 1.09
CA SER A 121 -4.22 -10.97 1.44
C SER A 121 -3.45 -11.97 0.60
N THR A 122 -2.62 -11.47 -0.32
CA THR A 122 -1.75 -12.32 -1.13
C THR A 122 -0.92 -13.17 -0.17
N VAL A 123 -1.05 -14.48 -0.26
CA VAL A 123 -0.27 -15.43 0.54
C VAL A 123 1.20 -15.05 0.37
N LYS A 124 1.87 -14.69 1.48
CA LYS A 124 3.30 -14.41 1.50
C LYS A 124 4.02 -15.76 1.45
N VAL A 125 4.22 -16.29 0.25
CA VAL A 125 5.01 -17.50 0.04
C VAL A 125 6.47 -17.13 0.23
N ASN A 126 7.16 -17.80 1.16
CA ASN A 126 8.60 -17.62 1.33
C ASN A 126 9.33 -18.12 0.07
N PRO A 127 10.37 -17.41 -0.40
CA PRO A 127 11.10 -17.82 -1.59
C PRO A 127 11.74 -19.20 -1.37
N PRO A 128 11.73 -20.09 -2.38
CA PRO A 128 12.35 -21.41 -2.26
C PRO A 128 13.87 -21.26 -2.04
N ALA A 129 14.43 -22.05 -1.11
CA ALA A 129 15.79 -21.87 -0.58
C ALA A 129 16.90 -21.89 -1.66
N ASN A 130 16.70 -22.59 -2.78
CA ASN A 130 17.67 -22.69 -3.87
C ASN A 130 17.41 -21.72 -5.03
N SER A 131 16.53 -20.72 -4.85
CA SER A 131 16.24 -19.73 -5.89
C SER A 131 17.06 -18.45 -5.71
N ILE A 132 17.25 -17.72 -6.82
CA ILE A 132 17.86 -16.38 -6.81
C ILE A 132 17.14 -15.46 -5.81
N ALA A 133 15.82 -15.60 -5.63
CA ALA A 133 15.07 -14.82 -4.63
C ALA A 133 15.54 -15.01 -3.18
N ALA A 134 16.18 -16.15 -2.85
CA ALA A 134 16.70 -16.43 -1.51
C ALA A 134 18.06 -15.74 -1.26
N ASP A 135 18.86 -15.49 -2.30
CA ASP A 135 20.16 -14.81 -2.19
C ASP A 135 20.01 -13.31 -2.49
N LEU A 136 20.13 -12.47 -1.45
CA LEU A 136 19.98 -11.02 -1.55
C LEU A 136 20.92 -10.40 -2.59
N ASN A 137 22.18 -10.83 -2.60
CA ASN A 137 23.22 -10.25 -3.45
C ASN A 137 22.98 -10.58 -4.91
N LYS A 138 22.75 -11.86 -5.22
CA LYS A 138 22.47 -12.33 -6.57
C LYS A 138 21.18 -11.71 -7.10
N ARG A 139 20.12 -11.66 -6.28
CA ARG A 139 18.86 -11.01 -6.62
C ARG A 139 19.05 -9.53 -6.95
N ASN A 140 19.79 -8.80 -6.12
CA ASN A 140 20.05 -7.38 -6.31
C ASN A 140 20.83 -7.13 -7.61
N TYR A 141 21.82 -7.97 -7.92
CA TYR A 141 22.58 -7.87 -9.16
C TYR A 141 21.71 -8.10 -10.40
N ILE A 142 20.88 -9.15 -10.40
CA ILE A 142 19.94 -9.40 -11.51
C ILE A 142 18.96 -8.23 -11.67
N ARG A 143 18.45 -7.69 -10.56
CA ARG A 143 17.57 -6.51 -10.57
C ARG A 143 18.28 -5.28 -11.17
N TYR A 144 19.55 -5.07 -10.83
CA TYR A 144 20.39 -4.02 -11.42
C TYR A 144 20.51 -4.19 -12.94
N LEU A 145 20.82 -5.39 -13.42
CA LEU A 145 20.92 -5.65 -14.86
C LEU A 145 19.60 -5.43 -15.60
N ILE A 146 18.48 -5.87 -15.02
CA ILE A 146 17.14 -5.63 -15.59
C ILE A 146 16.84 -4.12 -15.67
N LYS A 147 17.19 -3.36 -14.62
CA LYS A 147 17.02 -1.90 -14.60
C LYS A 147 17.89 -1.24 -15.68
N GLN A 148 19.16 -1.62 -15.80
CA GLN A 148 20.05 -1.10 -16.84
C GLN A 148 19.49 -1.38 -18.25
N TYR A 149 19.01 -2.59 -18.52
CA TYR A 149 18.38 -2.91 -19.80
C TYR A 149 17.19 -2.00 -20.10
N ILE A 150 16.31 -1.78 -19.11
CA ILE A 150 15.13 -0.92 -19.27
C ILE A 150 15.55 0.53 -19.58
N GLU A 151 16.52 1.08 -18.87
CA GLU A 151 17.01 2.44 -19.11
C GLU A 151 17.63 2.58 -20.51
N PHE A 152 18.45 1.62 -20.92
CA PHE A 152 19.08 1.62 -22.25
C PHE A 152 18.03 1.52 -23.35
N LYS A 153 17.01 0.67 -23.17
CA LYS A 153 15.91 0.56 -24.13
C LYS A 153 14.99 1.77 -24.16
N LYS A 154 14.78 2.44 -23.04
CA LYS A 154 14.00 3.69 -22.98
C LYS A 154 14.69 4.84 -23.71
N ALA A 155 16.02 4.84 -23.74
CA ALA A 155 16.81 5.83 -24.47
C ALA A 155 16.81 5.63 -26.01
N ASP A 156 16.33 4.49 -26.51
CA ASP A 156 16.21 4.23 -27.94
C ASP A 156 15.09 5.12 -28.53
N LYS A 157 15.46 6.14 -29.31
CA LYS A 157 14.52 7.08 -29.98
C LYS A 157 13.54 6.43 -30.98
N ASN A 158 13.73 5.14 -31.30
CA ASN A 158 12.97 4.38 -32.29
C ASN A 158 11.85 3.53 -31.65
N ILE A 159 11.49 3.80 -30.39
CA ILE A 159 10.44 3.06 -29.68
C ILE A 159 9.34 4.03 -29.26
N ASP A 160 8.23 4.02 -29.99
CA ASP A 160 7.07 4.87 -29.69
C ASP A 160 6.43 4.54 -28.33
N LYS A 161 6.38 3.25 -27.96
CA LYS A 161 5.83 2.78 -26.67
C LYS A 161 6.67 1.64 -26.09
N PHE A 162 7.53 1.95 -25.13
CA PHE A 162 8.33 0.94 -24.45
C PHE A 162 7.49 0.13 -23.46
N ASN A 163 7.49 -1.20 -23.59
CA ASN A 163 6.81 -2.11 -22.67
C ASN A 163 7.79 -2.85 -21.77
N HIS A 164 7.76 -2.53 -20.47
CA HIS A 164 8.60 -3.16 -19.44
C HIS A 164 8.41 -4.68 -19.37
N ALA A 165 7.25 -5.22 -19.75
CA ALA A 165 6.97 -6.65 -19.69
C ALA A 165 7.83 -7.48 -20.66
N ILE A 166 8.37 -6.88 -21.73
CA ILE A 166 9.11 -7.61 -22.76
C ILE A 166 10.31 -8.36 -22.18
N ILE A 167 11.09 -7.72 -21.29
CA ILE A 167 12.26 -8.37 -20.69
C ILE A 167 11.86 -9.49 -19.74
N TYR A 168 10.83 -9.28 -18.91
CA TYR A 168 10.35 -10.28 -17.96
C TYR A 168 9.78 -11.51 -18.69
N ASN A 169 8.94 -11.30 -19.71
CA ASN A 169 8.41 -12.37 -20.55
C ASN A 169 9.54 -13.12 -21.27
N SER A 170 10.55 -12.39 -21.74
CA SER A 170 11.68 -13.01 -22.43
C SER A 170 12.54 -13.88 -21.50
N ILE A 171 12.76 -13.46 -20.25
CA ILE A 171 13.40 -14.31 -19.23
C ILE A 171 12.52 -15.53 -18.95
N GLN A 172 11.21 -15.33 -18.79
CA GLN A 172 10.26 -16.41 -18.51
C GLN A 172 10.23 -17.47 -19.61
N THR A 173 10.23 -17.06 -20.89
CA THR A 173 10.24 -18.01 -22.02
C THR A 173 11.53 -18.82 -22.09
N LYS A 174 12.68 -18.19 -21.79
CA LYS A 174 14.01 -18.84 -21.87
C LYS A 174 14.32 -19.73 -20.67
N PHE A 175 14.01 -19.27 -19.46
CA PHE A 175 14.32 -20.00 -18.22
C PHE A 175 13.14 -20.85 -17.72
N LYS A 176 11.99 -20.79 -18.40
CA LYS A 176 10.72 -21.48 -18.07
C LYS A 176 10.14 -21.12 -16.70
N CYS A 177 10.66 -20.06 -16.08
CA CYS A 177 10.23 -19.57 -14.79
C CYS A 177 10.49 -18.07 -14.70
N LYS A 178 9.87 -17.40 -13.72
CA LYS A 178 10.15 -15.98 -13.44
C LYS A 178 11.60 -15.84 -12.99
N TRP A 179 12.22 -14.71 -13.32
CA TRP A 179 13.64 -14.43 -13.01
C TRP A 179 14.00 -14.62 -11.52
N ASP A 180 13.09 -14.24 -10.61
CA ASP A 180 13.25 -14.40 -9.16
C ASP A 180 13.33 -15.89 -8.73
N PHE A 181 12.68 -16.79 -9.46
CA PHE A 181 12.57 -18.21 -9.12
C PHE A 181 13.60 -19.09 -9.83
N VAL A 182 14.51 -18.51 -10.60
CA VAL A 182 15.60 -19.25 -11.25
C VAL A 182 16.52 -19.86 -10.19
N SER A 183 17.00 -21.10 -10.39
CA SER A 183 17.96 -21.74 -9.47
C SER A 183 19.26 -20.94 -9.39
N ILE A 184 19.91 -20.93 -8.22
CA ILE A 184 21.21 -20.29 -8.01
C ILE A 184 22.26 -20.84 -9.01
N ASP A 185 22.21 -22.11 -9.38
CA ASP A 185 23.14 -22.74 -10.35
C ASP A 185 23.05 -22.11 -11.74
N ARG A 186 21.90 -21.53 -12.09
CA ARG A 186 21.64 -20.89 -13.37
C ARG A 186 21.86 -19.37 -13.32
N PHE A 187 22.38 -18.85 -12.20
CA PHE A 187 22.65 -17.42 -12.01
C PHE A 187 23.61 -16.87 -13.07
N GLU A 188 24.70 -17.57 -13.34
CA GLU A 188 25.68 -17.14 -14.33
C GLU A 188 25.05 -17.07 -15.72
N ALA A 189 24.33 -18.13 -16.12
CA ALA A 189 23.60 -18.17 -17.39
C ALA A 189 22.55 -17.05 -17.52
N LEU A 190 21.86 -16.68 -16.43
CA LEU A 190 20.92 -15.57 -16.42
C LEU A 190 21.63 -14.21 -16.53
N SER A 191 22.75 -14.05 -15.83
CA SER A 191 23.56 -12.83 -15.87
C SER A 191 24.12 -12.58 -17.26
N THR A 192 24.78 -13.57 -17.87
CA THR A 192 25.29 -13.48 -19.24
C THR A 192 24.18 -13.21 -20.25
N TYR A 193 23.01 -13.81 -20.05
CA TYR A 193 21.86 -13.54 -20.91
C TYR A 193 21.37 -12.09 -20.81
N LEU A 194 21.27 -11.53 -19.61
CA LEU A 194 20.86 -10.14 -19.44
C LEU A 194 21.91 -9.18 -19.99
N GLN A 195 23.20 -9.46 -19.76
CA GLN A 195 24.32 -8.71 -20.33
C GLN A 195 24.27 -8.71 -21.87
N SER A 196 24.06 -9.87 -22.51
CA SER A 196 23.92 -9.93 -23.97
C SER A 196 22.73 -9.14 -24.49
N ARG A 197 21.65 -9.05 -23.70
CA ARG A 197 20.45 -8.25 -24.04
C ARG A 197 20.71 -6.76 -23.89
N ILE A 198 21.49 -6.33 -22.91
CA ILE A 198 21.93 -4.94 -22.75
C ILE A 198 22.84 -4.55 -23.92
N ASP A 199 23.83 -5.39 -24.23
CA ASP A 199 24.74 -5.20 -25.38
C ASP A 199 24.00 -5.11 -26.71
N GLY A 200 22.90 -5.84 -26.87
CA GLY A 200 22.06 -5.79 -28.07
C GLY A 200 21.21 -4.52 -28.24
N THR A 201 21.12 -3.65 -27.22
CA THR A 201 20.42 -2.36 -27.35
C THR A 201 21.21 -1.39 -28.26
N ILE A 202 20.57 -0.35 -28.80
CA ILE A 202 21.29 0.61 -29.66
C ILE A 202 22.35 1.33 -28.82
N LEU A 203 21.98 1.81 -27.64
CA LEU A 203 22.92 2.45 -26.72
C LEU A 203 24.04 1.50 -26.26
N GLY A 204 23.73 0.23 -26.03
CA GLY A 204 24.71 -0.80 -25.67
C GLY A 204 25.75 -1.01 -26.77
N ARG A 205 25.30 -1.20 -28.02
CA ARG A 205 26.19 -1.32 -29.19
C ARG A 205 27.09 -0.09 -29.36
N VAL A 206 26.52 1.11 -29.23
CA VAL A 206 27.26 2.38 -29.37
C VAL A 206 28.29 2.57 -28.25
N ARG A 207 27.97 2.22 -27.00
CA ARG A 207 28.93 2.30 -25.90
C ARG A 207 30.04 1.26 -26.04
N LYS A 208 29.68 0.04 -26.46
CA LYS A 208 30.64 -1.03 -26.72
C LYS A 208 31.62 -0.64 -27.83
N SER A 209 31.16 -0.02 -28.91
CA SER A 209 32.05 0.47 -29.97
C SER A 209 32.99 1.59 -29.51
N LYS A 210 32.65 2.27 -28.40
CA LYS A 210 33.49 3.31 -27.76
C LYS A 210 34.33 2.77 -26.59
N ASN A 211 34.41 1.44 -26.39
CA ASN A 211 35.03 0.81 -25.22
C ASN A 211 34.51 1.33 -23.86
N GLN A 212 33.25 1.78 -23.81
CA GLN A 212 32.60 2.23 -22.59
C GLN A 212 31.83 1.07 -21.94
N ARG A 213 31.99 0.91 -20.62
CA ARG A 213 31.27 -0.10 -19.84
C ARG A 213 29.76 0.21 -19.80
N CYS A 214 28.94 -0.81 -20.05
CA CYS A 214 27.47 -0.72 -20.00
C CYS A 214 26.89 -1.17 -18.64
N TYR A 215 27.61 -2.02 -17.94
CA TYR A 215 27.22 -2.61 -16.66
C TYR A 215 28.48 -3.00 -15.86
N SER A 216 28.37 -3.04 -14.53
CA SER A 216 29.39 -3.60 -13.63
C SER A 216 29.30 -5.13 -13.60
N THR A 217 30.43 -5.80 -13.36
CA THR A 217 30.46 -7.24 -13.08
C THR A 217 29.83 -7.56 -11.72
N PHE A 218 29.54 -8.83 -11.45
CA PHE A 218 28.97 -9.22 -10.14
C PHE A 218 29.90 -8.86 -8.97
N ILE A 219 31.22 -9.05 -9.15
CA ILE A 219 32.22 -8.75 -8.12
C ILE A 219 32.30 -7.23 -7.90
N GLU A 220 32.45 -6.44 -8.96
CA GLU A 220 32.48 -4.97 -8.88
C GLU A 220 31.18 -4.44 -8.23
N PHE A 221 30.02 -5.00 -8.59
CA PHE A 221 28.74 -4.62 -7.98
C PHE A 221 28.69 -4.89 -6.47
N LEU A 222 29.26 -6.01 -6.01
CA LEU A 222 29.36 -6.32 -4.58
C LEU A 222 30.28 -5.34 -3.84
N GLU A 223 31.38 -4.95 -4.47
CA GLU A 223 32.31 -3.96 -3.92
C GLU A 223 31.65 -2.58 -3.81
N GLU A 224 30.95 -2.14 -4.84
CA GLU A 224 30.17 -0.89 -4.84
C GLU A 224 29.12 -0.86 -3.71
N GLN A 225 28.45 -2.00 -3.44
CA GLN A 225 27.46 -2.06 -2.34
C GLN A 225 28.08 -1.92 -0.95
N LYS A 226 29.32 -2.39 -0.75
CA LYS A 226 30.03 -2.27 0.53
C LYS A 226 30.49 -0.84 0.82
N VAL A 227 30.74 -0.03 -0.21
CA VAL A 227 31.21 1.35 -0.06
C VAL A 227 30.07 2.32 0.33
N VAL A 228 28.81 1.92 0.11
CA VAL A 228 27.61 2.76 0.33
C VAL A 228 26.88 2.40 1.64
N SER A 229 27.33 1.36 2.35
CA SER A 229 26.76 0.88 3.62
C SER A 229 27.56 1.39 4.81
#